data_AF-A0A2E3D4Y6-F1
#
_entry.id   AF-A0A2E3D4Y6-F1
#
_cell.length_a   1.000
_cell.length_b   1.000
_cell.length_c   1.000
_cell.angle_alpha   90.00
_cell.angle_beta   90.00
_cell.angle_gamma   90.00
#
_symmetry.space_group_name_H-M   'P 1'
#
loop_
_entity.id
_entity.type
_entity.pdbx_description
1 polymer ?
#
loop_
_entity_poly.entity_id
_entity_poly.type
_entity_poly.pdbx_seq_one_letter_code
_entity_poly.pdbx_strand_id
1 'polypeptide(L)'
;MAEKLTLAELKAQNAAEEEAEQETEVVEVEEQQDAKVTIAPVETTVEEIEDEEEESAESEDVESWMQEEVATPDDGDSGFKPNREAAAVRKKLKAKLHEKDDELESLKAEIERLKSGSTTAPQTELKRPKLEDFDYDEEAYNAAMDDYYDKRVDTKLESKQSVQQQREAAERQKKALEEAVDRHYTRAAKLVEEGKVSEEKYTQADRAVRESFERIAKGNGDKIVDSLIKTLDSLGEGSEKVFYQLGVNPAKMQEVANLFATDPTGLSTVAYLGKLQASIQSPTKRKSSAPAPSPELKGSGSTKTPGEALLKRYKKAGNNVQARLDIKREAKRQGIDTRNWSD
;
A
#
# COMPACT_ATOMS: atom_id res chain seq x y z
N MET A 1 -33.02 -31.35 22.83
CA MET A 1 -33.06 -31.18 24.29
C MET A 1 -31.63 -31.28 24.77
N ALA A 2 -31.04 -30.17 25.23
CA ALA A 2 -29.66 -30.17 25.72
C ALA A 2 -29.64 -30.81 27.11
N GLU A 3 -28.96 -31.95 27.23
CA GLU A 3 -28.74 -32.63 28.51
C GLU A 3 -27.92 -31.69 29.42
N LYS A 4 -28.53 -31.29 30.54
CA LYS A 4 -27.87 -30.45 31.53
C LYS A 4 -26.92 -31.34 32.33
N LEU A 5 -25.65 -31.36 31.95
CA LEU A 5 -24.57 -31.96 32.74
C LEU A 5 -24.61 -31.37 34.15
N THR A 6 -24.48 -32.26 35.14
CA THR A 6 -24.54 -31.86 36.54
C THR A 6 -23.25 -31.13 36.94
N LEU A 7 -23.33 -30.27 37.95
CA LEU A 7 -22.21 -29.46 38.42
C LEU A 7 -21.03 -30.33 38.93
N ALA A 8 -21.31 -31.57 39.35
CA ALA A 8 -20.31 -32.56 39.70
C ALA A 8 -19.58 -33.13 38.47
N GLU A 9 -20.30 -33.38 37.38
CA GLU A 9 -19.72 -33.87 36.12
C GLU A 9 -18.86 -32.80 35.44
N LEU A 10 -19.28 -31.53 35.48
CA LEU A 10 -18.47 -30.41 34.98
C LEU A 10 -17.17 -30.21 35.77
N LYS A 11 -17.21 -30.40 37.10
CA LYS A 11 -15.99 -30.34 37.92
C LYS A 11 -15.05 -31.52 37.67
N ALA A 12 -15.60 -32.70 37.41
CA ALA A 12 -14.80 -33.87 37.06
C ALA A 12 -14.17 -33.74 35.66
N GLN A 13 -14.90 -33.17 34.69
CA GLN A 13 -14.35 -32.87 33.37
C GLN A 13 -13.22 -31.84 33.44
N ASN A 14 -13.42 -30.72 34.14
CA ASN A 14 -12.39 -29.69 34.23
C ASN A 14 -11.13 -30.18 34.98
N ALA A 15 -11.28 -31.02 36.00
CA ALA A 15 -10.13 -31.61 36.71
C ALA A 15 -9.35 -32.60 35.84
N ALA A 16 -10.04 -33.38 35.00
CA ALA A 16 -9.40 -34.28 34.05
C ALA A 16 -8.70 -33.52 32.90
N GLU A 17 -9.22 -32.36 32.52
CA GLU A 17 -8.62 -31.49 31.50
C GLU A 17 -7.37 -30.76 32.03
N GLU A 18 -7.36 -30.33 33.30
CA GLU A 18 -6.15 -29.78 33.97
C GLU A 18 -5.04 -30.82 34.17
N GLU A 19 -5.36 -32.08 34.48
CA GLU A 19 -4.35 -33.15 34.55
C GLU A 19 -3.77 -33.50 33.17
N ALA A 20 -4.59 -33.44 32.11
CA ALA A 20 -4.12 -33.69 30.74
C ALA A 20 -3.22 -32.55 30.20
N GLU A 21 -3.51 -31.29 30.53
CA GLU A 21 -2.66 -30.15 30.18
C GLU A 21 -1.31 -30.19 30.90
N GLN A 22 -1.29 -30.58 32.19
CA GLN A 22 -0.04 -30.74 32.94
C GLN A 22 0.83 -31.89 32.42
N GLU A 23 0.23 -32.98 31.92
CA GLU A 23 0.99 -34.10 31.35
C GLU A 23 1.60 -33.74 29.98
N THR A 24 0.96 -32.85 29.20
CA THR A 24 1.53 -32.32 27.93
C THR A 24 2.64 -31.29 28.13
N GLU A 25 2.58 -30.47 29.19
CA GLU A 25 3.60 -29.44 29.46
C GLU A 25 4.92 -30.06 29.95
N VAL A 26 4.89 -31.24 30.59
CA VAL A 26 6.11 -31.94 31.05
C VAL A 26 6.87 -32.61 29.90
N VAL A 27 6.18 -33.02 28.81
CA VAL A 27 6.82 -33.65 27.64
C VAL A 27 7.53 -32.62 26.75
N GLU A 28 7.03 -31.38 26.67
CA GLU A 28 7.63 -30.33 25.83
C GLU A 28 8.92 -29.72 26.44
N VAL A 29 9.13 -29.89 27.75
CA VAL A 29 10.31 -29.36 28.47
C VAL A 29 11.53 -30.30 28.42
N GLU A 30 11.34 -31.62 28.28
CA GLU A 30 12.47 -32.57 28.14
C GLU A 30 13.09 -32.58 26.73
N GLU A 31 12.38 -32.15 25.69
CA GLU A 31 12.90 -32.19 24.31
C GLU A 31 13.82 -31.00 23.94
N GLN A 32 13.93 -29.98 24.80
CA GLN A 32 14.73 -28.77 24.52
C GLN A 32 16.11 -28.69 25.19
N GLN A 33 16.60 -29.75 25.88
CA GLN A 33 17.88 -29.69 26.61
C GLN A 33 19.08 -30.47 26.03
N ASP A 34 18.96 -31.11 24.86
CA ASP A 34 20.10 -31.83 24.25
C ASP A 34 20.37 -31.44 22.78
N ALA A 35 21.04 -30.28 22.58
CA ALA A 35 21.75 -29.99 21.34
C ALA A 35 22.90 -28.98 21.55
N LYS A 36 23.91 -29.39 22.32
CA LYS A 36 25.20 -28.70 22.43
C LYS A 36 26.08 -29.12 21.24
N VAL A 37 26.21 -28.29 20.21
CA VAL A 37 27.19 -28.50 19.11
C VAL A 37 28.33 -27.48 19.19
N THR A 38 29.49 -28.09 19.36
CA THR A 38 30.88 -27.64 19.36
C THR A 38 31.24 -26.61 18.28
N ILE A 39 31.98 -25.58 18.69
CA ILE A 39 32.64 -24.60 17.83
C ILE A 39 33.97 -25.19 17.32
N ALA A 40 34.14 -25.27 16.01
CA ALA A 40 35.44 -25.41 15.35
C ALA A 40 35.52 -24.42 14.15
N PRO A 41 36.69 -23.80 13.89
CA PRO A 41 36.83 -22.72 12.93
C PRO A 41 36.97 -23.27 11.50
N VAL A 42 36.24 -22.69 10.54
CA VAL A 42 36.41 -23.00 9.11
C VAL A 42 37.40 -22.00 8.49
N GLU A 43 38.44 -22.60 7.93
CA GLU A 43 39.49 -22.00 7.10
C GLU A 43 38.94 -21.31 5.86
N THR A 44 39.58 -20.18 5.55
CA THR A 44 39.56 -19.48 4.28
C THR A 44 39.97 -20.40 3.14
N THR A 45 39.20 -20.47 2.06
CA THR A 45 39.69 -20.91 0.75
C THR A 45 39.09 -20.03 -0.33
N VAL A 46 39.98 -19.31 -1.00
CA VAL A 46 39.74 -18.52 -2.20
C VAL A 46 39.78 -19.51 -3.36
N GLU A 47 38.70 -19.60 -4.14
CA GLU A 47 38.77 -20.12 -5.50
C GLU A 47 38.22 -19.07 -6.47
N GLU A 48 39.16 -18.66 -7.32
CA GLU A 48 39.10 -17.88 -8.54
C GLU A 48 38.46 -18.74 -9.63
N ILE A 49 37.38 -18.27 -10.27
CA ILE A 49 36.95 -18.77 -11.59
C ILE A 49 36.57 -17.57 -12.44
N GLU A 50 37.12 -17.62 -13.65
CA GLU A 50 37.29 -16.62 -14.69
C GLU A 50 35.99 -16.09 -15.32
N ASP A 51 36.11 -14.86 -15.83
CA ASP A 51 35.22 -14.24 -16.81
C ASP A 51 35.09 -15.11 -18.09
N GLU A 52 33.85 -15.32 -18.54
CA GLU A 52 33.54 -15.44 -19.97
C GLU A 52 32.27 -14.62 -20.27
N GLU A 53 32.47 -13.57 -21.07
CA GLU A 53 31.44 -12.81 -21.74
C GLU A 53 30.66 -13.72 -22.71
N GLU A 54 29.34 -13.78 -22.59
CA GLU A 54 28.50 -13.95 -23.79
C GLU A 54 27.22 -13.10 -23.67
N GLU A 55 27.17 -12.14 -24.58
CA GLU A 55 26.13 -11.19 -24.88
C GLU A 55 24.84 -11.92 -25.30
N SER A 56 23.83 -11.95 -24.44
CA SER A 56 22.45 -12.24 -24.85
C SER A 56 21.54 -11.11 -24.37
N ALA A 57 21.29 -10.18 -25.29
CA ALA A 57 20.23 -9.19 -25.19
C ALA A 57 18.86 -9.88 -25.28
N GLU A 58 18.45 -10.53 -24.20
CA GLU A 58 17.09 -10.97 -24.01
C GLU A 58 16.35 -9.82 -23.34
N SER A 59 15.50 -9.15 -24.11
CA SER A 59 14.65 -8.07 -23.61
C SER A 59 13.77 -8.61 -22.49
N GLU A 60 14.17 -8.37 -21.24
CA GLU A 60 13.32 -8.59 -20.06
C GLU A 60 11.98 -7.93 -20.35
N ASP A 61 10.91 -8.73 -20.34
CA ASP A 61 9.55 -8.28 -20.59
C ASP A 61 9.06 -7.54 -19.33
N VAL A 62 9.66 -6.36 -19.09
CA VAL A 62 9.35 -5.49 -17.96
C VAL A 62 7.87 -5.16 -18.05
N GLU A 63 7.08 -5.64 -17.08
CA GLU A 63 5.62 -5.49 -17.11
C GLU A 63 5.23 -4.00 -17.22
N SER A 64 4.11 -3.70 -17.88
CA SER A 64 3.75 -2.34 -18.26
C SER A 64 3.55 -1.37 -17.07
N TRP A 65 3.32 -1.90 -15.87
CA TRP A 65 3.25 -1.14 -14.62
C TRP A 65 4.64 -0.81 -14.04
N MET A 66 5.71 -1.47 -14.48
CA MET A 66 7.08 -1.13 -14.09
C MET A 66 7.71 -0.07 -15.02
N GLN A 67 7.11 0.20 -16.18
CA GLN A 67 7.66 1.10 -17.22
C GLN A 67 7.28 2.58 -17.06
N GLU A 68 6.62 2.98 -15.97
CA GLU A 68 6.21 4.38 -15.80
C GLU A 68 7.39 5.25 -15.33
N GLU A 69 7.99 5.97 -16.30
CA GLU A 69 9.03 7.00 -16.22
C GLU A 69 9.65 7.20 -14.82
N VAL A 70 10.65 6.39 -14.52
CA VAL A 70 11.63 6.69 -13.47
C VAL A 70 12.49 7.84 -14.00
N ALA A 71 12.29 9.05 -13.47
CA ALA A 71 13.26 10.12 -13.63
C ALA A 71 14.49 9.80 -12.77
N THR A 72 15.40 8.98 -13.30
CA THR A 72 16.73 8.76 -12.70
C THR A 72 17.63 9.95 -13.05
N PRO A 73 18.19 10.68 -12.07
CA PRO A 73 19.41 11.42 -12.30
C PRO A 73 20.53 10.41 -12.55
N ASP A 74 21.22 10.61 -13.66
CA ASP A 74 22.50 9.99 -14.02
C ASP A 74 23.48 10.10 -12.86
N ASP A 75 24.00 8.97 -12.37
CA ASP A 75 25.23 8.95 -11.58
C ASP A 75 25.97 7.63 -11.86
N GLY A 76 27.03 7.76 -12.65
CA GLY A 76 27.99 6.71 -12.90
C GLY A 76 28.95 6.54 -11.72
N ASP A 77 29.49 5.33 -11.64
CA ASP A 77 30.66 4.93 -10.86
C ASP A 77 30.52 4.91 -9.32
N SER A 78 30.38 3.70 -8.76
CA SER A 78 31.06 3.41 -7.50
C SER A 78 31.29 1.90 -7.31
N GLY A 79 32.53 1.49 -7.57
CA GLY A 79 33.06 0.21 -7.11
C GLY A 79 32.96 0.05 -5.59
N PHE A 80 32.60 -1.16 -5.17
CA PHE A 80 32.44 -1.59 -3.78
C PHE A 80 33.69 -1.32 -2.94
N LYS A 81 33.56 -0.48 -1.90
CA LYS A 81 34.49 -0.40 -0.77
C LYS A 81 33.69 -0.47 0.53
N PRO A 82 34.00 -1.39 1.47
CA PRO A 82 33.27 -1.49 2.74
C PRO A 82 33.50 -0.22 3.57
N ASN A 83 32.46 0.62 3.63
CA ASN A 83 32.55 1.95 4.20
C ASN A 83 32.52 1.89 5.74
N ARG A 84 33.63 2.30 6.37
CA ARG A 84 33.80 2.47 7.83
C ARG A 84 32.79 3.47 8.43
N GLU A 85 32.20 4.32 7.60
CA GLU A 85 31.13 5.24 7.97
C GLU A 85 29.80 4.50 8.19
N ALA A 86 29.50 3.42 7.45
CA ALA A 86 28.28 2.63 7.63
C ALA A 86 28.24 1.93 9.01
N ALA A 87 29.39 1.58 9.58
CA ALA A 87 29.48 1.07 10.95
C ALA A 87 29.26 2.18 12.00
N ALA A 88 29.74 3.40 11.74
CA ALA A 88 29.51 4.56 12.60
C ALA A 88 28.04 5.03 12.57
N VAL A 89 27.40 4.95 11.39
CA VAL A 89 25.97 5.23 11.21
C VAL A 89 25.13 4.17 11.93
N ARG A 90 25.47 2.88 11.82
CA ARG A 90 24.81 1.79 12.57
C ARG A 90 24.90 1.97 14.09
N LYS A 91 26.06 2.40 14.60
CA LYS A 91 26.23 2.67 16.04
C LYS A 91 25.40 3.89 16.50
N LYS A 92 25.34 4.95 15.69
CA LYS A 92 24.51 6.14 15.97
C LYS A 92 23.01 5.82 15.89
N LEU A 93 22.59 4.97 14.95
CA LEU A 93 21.21 4.52 14.84
C LEU A 93 20.82 3.66 16.03
N LYS A 94 21.68 2.73 16.48
CA LYS A 94 21.42 1.91 17.67
C LYS A 94 21.33 2.74 18.97
N ALA A 95 22.14 3.79 19.10
CA ALA A 95 22.06 4.72 20.22
C ALA A 95 20.75 5.54 20.21
N LYS A 96 20.33 6.01 19.03
CA LYS A 96 19.04 6.70 18.88
C LYS A 96 17.85 5.76 19.10
N LEU A 97 17.99 4.47 18.78
CA LEU A 97 16.95 3.47 19.01
C LEU A 97 16.73 3.24 20.51
N HIS A 98 17.81 3.11 21.28
CA HIS A 98 17.71 3.01 22.74
C HIS A 98 17.12 4.26 23.40
N GLU A 99 17.52 5.46 22.95
CA GLU A 99 16.94 6.72 23.44
C GLU A 99 15.43 6.83 23.14
N LYS A 100 14.99 6.22 22.03
CA LYS A 100 13.57 6.14 21.64
C LYS A 100 12.81 5.08 22.42
N ASP A 101 13.43 3.95 22.74
CA ASP A 101 12.85 2.91 23.58
C ASP A 101 12.65 3.42 25.03
N ASP A 102 13.62 4.18 25.56
CA ASP A 102 13.51 4.84 26.86
C ASP A 102 12.40 5.91 26.87
N GLU A 103 12.27 6.69 25.78
CA GLU A 103 11.20 7.67 25.60
C GLU A 103 9.83 6.97 25.50
N LEU A 104 9.73 5.84 24.81
CA LEU A 104 8.52 5.02 24.72
C LEU A 104 8.13 4.40 26.07
N GLU A 105 9.09 3.94 26.86
CA GLU A 105 8.82 3.43 28.21
C GLU A 105 8.36 4.56 29.14
N SER A 106 8.98 5.74 29.05
CA SER A 106 8.55 6.92 29.81
C SER A 106 7.15 7.41 29.42
N LEU A 107 6.82 7.41 28.12
CA LEU A 107 5.49 7.78 27.62
C LEU A 107 4.44 6.73 27.96
N LYS A 108 4.79 5.44 27.98
CA LYS A 108 3.90 4.38 28.46
C LYS A 108 3.64 4.51 29.96
N ALA A 109 4.68 4.77 30.77
CA ALA A 109 4.55 5.02 32.19
C ALA A 109 3.73 6.30 32.48
N GLU A 110 3.91 7.36 31.66
CA GLU A 110 3.12 8.58 31.76
C GLU A 110 1.67 8.35 31.31
N ILE A 111 1.42 7.54 30.28
CA ILE A 111 0.06 7.13 29.88
C ILE A 111 -0.58 6.25 30.95
N GLU A 112 0.17 5.41 31.64
CA GLU A 112 -0.33 4.58 32.75
C GLU A 112 -0.59 5.43 33.99
N ARG A 113 0.26 6.42 34.28
CA ARG A 113 0.08 7.46 35.32
C ARG A 113 -1.10 8.37 35.00
N LEU A 114 -1.28 8.75 33.74
CA LEU A 114 -2.42 9.51 33.26
C LEU A 114 -3.66 8.64 33.13
N LYS A 115 -3.60 7.33 32.92
CA LYS A 115 -4.80 6.47 32.97
C LYS A 115 -5.21 6.16 34.40
N SER A 116 -4.26 6.09 35.32
CA SER A 116 -4.53 5.99 36.76
C SER A 116 -4.90 7.34 37.39
N GLY A 117 -4.52 8.46 36.77
CA GLY A 117 -4.81 9.83 37.22
C GLY A 117 -5.84 10.61 36.39
N SER A 118 -6.23 10.14 35.20
CA SER A 118 -7.26 10.75 34.36
C SER A 118 -8.59 10.27 34.88
N THR A 119 -9.13 11.11 35.75
CA THR A 119 -10.55 11.40 35.87
C THR A 119 -11.30 11.00 34.60
N THR A 120 -11.85 9.80 34.65
CA THR A 120 -13.06 9.45 33.93
C THR A 120 -14.00 10.63 34.13
N ALA A 121 -14.51 11.20 33.04
CA ALA A 121 -15.59 12.19 33.07
C ALA A 121 -16.59 11.75 34.14
N PRO A 122 -17.11 12.67 34.99
CA PRO A 122 -17.85 12.30 36.19
C PRO A 122 -18.97 11.36 35.77
N GLN A 123 -18.75 10.06 35.97
CA GLN A 123 -19.85 9.12 36.03
C GLN A 123 -20.66 9.71 37.16
N THR A 124 -21.87 10.15 36.85
CA THR A 124 -22.83 10.58 37.85
C THR A 124 -22.92 9.44 38.84
N GLU A 125 -22.13 9.53 39.92
CA GLU A 125 -22.14 8.56 40.98
C GLU A 125 -23.58 8.54 41.43
N LEU A 126 -24.26 7.41 41.18
CA LEU A 126 -25.63 7.20 41.64
C LEU A 126 -25.61 7.60 43.11
N LYS A 127 -26.34 8.67 43.46
CA LYS A 127 -26.37 9.16 44.83
C LYS A 127 -27.17 8.15 45.62
N ARG A 128 -26.57 7.62 46.68
CA ARG A 128 -27.28 6.73 47.60
C ARG A 128 -28.49 7.51 48.16
N PRO A 129 -29.72 6.99 48.03
CA PRO A 129 -30.90 7.57 48.67
C PRO A 129 -30.65 7.77 50.16
N LYS A 130 -31.07 8.91 50.72
CA LYS A 130 -31.06 9.14 52.18
C LYS A 130 -32.49 9.19 52.68
N LEU A 131 -32.71 8.79 53.92
CA LEU A 131 -34.04 8.79 54.55
C LEU A 131 -34.68 10.19 54.59
N GLU A 132 -33.85 11.23 54.69
CA GLU A 132 -34.28 12.65 54.65
C GLU A 132 -34.89 13.05 53.30
N ASP A 133 -34.57 12.35 52.21
CA ASP A 133 -35.09 12.63 50.87
C ASP A 133 -36.53 12.09 50.67
N PHE A 134 -37.05 11.31 51.62
CA PHE A 134 -38.36 10.63 51.57
C PHE A 134 -39.26 10.99 52.77
N ASP A 135 -39.10 12.19 53.35
CA ASP A 135 -39.90 12.65 54.50
C ASP A 135 -39.89 11.68 55.70
N TYR A 136 -38.81 10.91 55.87
CA TYR A 136 -38.68 9.83 56.87
C TYR A 136 -39.68 8.66 56.72
N ASP A 137 -40.26 8.48 55.54
CA ASP A 137 -41.03 7.27 55.20
C ASP A 137 -40.08 6.09 54.96
N GLU A 138 -40.11 5.12 55.87
CA GLU A 138 -39.25 3.91 55.81
C GLU A 138 -39.59 3.02 54.60
N GLU A 139 -40.85 2.93 54.19
CA GLU A 139 -41.28 2.06 53.09
C GLU A 139 -40.83 2.65 51.75
N ALA A 140 -41.03 3.96 51.56
CA ALA A 140 -40.56 4.67 50.37
C ALA A 140 -39.02 4.68 50.28
N TYR A 141 -38.33 4.85 51.40
CA TYR A 141 -36.86 4.79 51.46
C TYR A 141 -36.31 3.40 51.12
N ASN A 142 -36.92 2.34 51.65
CA ASN A 142 -36.48 0.97 51.38
C ASN A 142 -36.66 0.62 49.89
N ALA A 143 -37.79 0.98 49.29
CA ALA A 143 -38.01 0.80 47.85
C ALA A 143 -36.98 1.56 46.99
N ALA A 144 -36.66 2.81 47.36
CA ALA A 144 -35.64 3.59 46.67
C ALA A 144 -34.22 3.02 46.85
N MET A 145 -33.93 2.42 48.01
CA MET A 145 -32.66 1.74 48.27
C MET A 145 -32.49 0.48 47.41
N ASP A 146 -33.55 -0.31 47.23
CA ASP A 146 -33.55 -1.47 46.35
C ASP A 146 -33.29 -1.06 44.89
N ASP A 147 -34.03 -0.06 44.39
CA ASP A 147 -33.83 0.55 43.08
C ASP A 147 -32.40 1.07 42.88
N TYR A 148 -31.79 1.64 43.93
CA TYR A 148 -30.42 2.13 43.90
C TYR A 148 -29.41 0.99 43.76
N TYR A 149 -29.62 -0.12 44.47
CA TYR A 149 -28.76 -1.28 44.36
C TYR A 149 -28.86 -1.92 42.98
N ASP A 150 -30.06 -2.04 42.43
CA ASP A 150 -30.30 -2.57 41.08
C ASP A 150 -29.60 -1.70 40.03
N LYS A 151 -29.85 -0.38 40.03
CA LYS A 151 -29.19 0.57 39.11
C LYS A 151 -27.66 0.55 39.23
N ARG A 152 -27.13 0.36 40.44
CA ARG A 152 -25.68 0.26 40.68
C ARG A 152 -25.09 -1.03 40.10
N VAL A 153 -25.82 -2.14 40.18
CA VAL A 153 -25.42 -3.41 39.57
C VAL A 153 -25.47 -3.28 38.04
N ASP A 154 -26.54 -2.72 37.48
CA ASP A 154 -26.69 -2.52 36.04
C ASP A 154 -25.60 -1.63 35.48
N THR A 155 -25.31 -0.49 36.11
CA THR A 155 -24.23 0.42 35.67
C THR A 155 -22.86 -0.27 35.67
N LYS A 156 -22.60 -1.14 36.67
CA LYS A 156 -21.35 -1.93 36.72
C LYS A 156 -21.32 -3.01 35.63
N LEU A 157 -22.46 -3.60 35.31
CA LEU A 157 -22.55 -4.61 34.26
C LEU A 157 -22.36 -3.97 32.88
N GLU A 158 -23.03 -2.85 32.61
CA GLU A 158 -22.92 -2.07 31.36
C GLU A 158 -21.50 -1.54 31.14
N SER A 159 -20.85 -1.03 32.19
CA SER A 159 -19.45 -0.58 32.08
C SER A 159 -18.50 -1.74 31.76
N LYS A 160 -18.69 -2.91 32.39
CA LYS A 160 -17.89 -4.10 32.04
C LYS A 160 -18.17 -4.57 30.62
N GLN A 161 -19.43 -4.63 30.22
CA GLN A 161 -19.85 -5.10 28.89
C GLN A 161 -19.35 -4.15 27.80
N SER A 162 -19.44 -2.84 27.99
CA SER A 162 -18.92 -1.85 27.05
C SER A 162 -17.39 -1.90 26.92
N VAL A 163 -16.65 -2.05 28.02
CA VAL A 163 -15.19 -2.25 27.98
C VAL A 163 -14.84 -3.55 27.26
N GLN A 164 -15.58 -4.63 27.52
CA GLN A 164 -15.36 -5.91 26.85
C GLN A 164 -15.63 -5.80 25.34
N GLN A 165 -16.75 -5.20 24.95
CA GLN A 165 -17.07 -4.96 23.53
C GLN A 165 -16.03 -4.10 22.83
N GLN A 166 -15.52 -3.06 23.50
CA GLN A 166 -14.44 -2.23 22.95
C GLN A 166 -13.14 -3.00 22.78
N ARG A 167 -12.78 -3.87 23.73
CA ARG A 167 -11.60 -4.75 23.63
C ARG A 167 -11.73 -5.74 22.49
N GLU A 168 -12.85 -6.45 22.41
CA GLU A 168 -13.12 -7.40 21.33
C GLU A 168 -13.12 -6.72 19.95
N ALA A 169 -13.69 -5.52 19.84
CA ALA A 169 -13.66 -4.75 18.59
C ALA A 169 -12.22 -4.35 18.21
N ALA A 170 -11.41 -3.89 19.17
CA ALA A 170 -10.01 -3.54 18.93
C ALA A 170 -9.17 -4.76 18.51
N GLU A 171 -9.37 -5.90 19.17
CA GLU A 171 -8.69 -7.16 18.81
C GLU A 171 -9.07 -7.64 17.41
N ARG A 172 -10.36 -7.58 17.04
CA ARG A 172 -10.80 -7.89 15.68
C ARG A 172 -10.16 -6.97 14.64
N GLN A 173 -10.06 -5.67 14.94
CA GLN A 173 -9.40 -4.72 14.05
C GLN A 173 -7.90 -5.02 13.88
N LYS A 174 -7.22 -5.41 14.97
CA LYS A 174 -5.80 -5.79 14.96
C LYS A 174 -5.57 -7.07 14.15
N LYS A 175 -6.37 -8.12 14.38
CA LYS A 175 -6.28 -9.37 13.61
C LYS A 175 -6.52 -9.12 12.12
N ALA A 176 -7.56 -8.35 11.78
CA ALA A 176 -7.83 -8.00 10.39
C ALA A 176 -6.72 -7.16 9.72
N LEU A 177 -5.94 -6.41 10.51
CA LEU A 177 -4.76 -5.70 10.03
C LEU A 177 -3.61 -6.68 9.76
N GLU A 178 -3.30 -7.52 10.73
CA GLU A 178 -2.24 -8.55 10.64
C GLU A 178 -2.48 -9.47 9.43
N GLU A 179 -3.68 -10.01 9.30
CA GLU A 179 -4.03 -10.88 8.16
C GLU A 179 -3.92 -10.17 6.80
N ALA A 180 -4.23 -8.87 6.74
CA ALA A 180 -4.10 -8.10 5.50
C ALA A 180 -2.62 -7.88 5.13
N VAL A 181 -1.78 -7.66 6.13
CA VAL A 181 -0.32 -7.54 5.95
C VAL A 181 0.27 -8.88 5.51
N ASP A 182 -0.13 -10.00 6.12
CA ASP A 182 0.34 -11.33 5.73
C ASP A 182 -0.08 -11.68 4.30
N ARG A 183 -1.34 -11.40 3.92
CA ARG A 183 -1.82 -11.58 2.54
C ARG A 183 -1.05 -10.72 1.55
N HIS A 184 -0.70 -9.50 1.92
CA HIS A 184 0.09 -8.61 1.09
C HIS A 184 1.49 -9.18 0.84
N TYR A 185 2.21 -9.59 1.88
CA TYR A 185 3.56 -10.16 1.73
C TYR A 185 3.55 -11.52 1.05
N THR A 186 2.49 -12.32 1.20
CA THR A 186 2.29 -13.54 0.42
C THR A 186 2.19 -13.24 -1.08
N ARG A 187 1.50 -12.16 -1.46
CA ARG A 187 1.39 -11.74 -2.86
C ARG A 187 2.68 -11.10 -3.37
N ALA A 188 3.38 -10.36 -2.53
CA ALA A 188 4.71 -9.84 -2.84
C ALA A 188 5.71 -10.98 -3.12
N ALA A 189 5.72 -12.03 -2.28
CA ALA A 189 6.55 -13.21 -2.49
C ALA A 189 6.26 -13.87 -3.86
N LYS A 190 4.99 -13.99 -4.24
CA LYS A 190 4.61 -14.49 -5.57
C LYS A 190 5.14 -13.61 -6.71
N LEU A 191 5.15 -12.28 -6.58
CA LEU A 191 5.76 -11.42 -7.60
C LEU A 191 7.27 -11.68 -7.76
N VAL A 192 7.94 -12.00 -6.66
CA VAL A 192 9.36 -12.33 -6.64
C VAL A 192 9.61 -13.70 -7.26
N GLU A 193 8.81 -14.70 -6.89
CA GLU A 193 8.85 -16.05 -7.47
C GLU A 193 8.56 -16.04 -8.98
N GLU A 194 7.63 -15.20 -9.43
CA GLU A 194 7.32 -14.98 -10.85
C GLU A 194 8.42 -14.21 -11.60
N GLY A 195 9.49 -13.78 -10.93
CA GLY A 195 10.61 -13.05 -11.53
C GLY A 195 10.28 -11.63 -11.97
N LYS A 196 9.13 -11.08 -11.55
CA LYS A 196 8.67 -9.73 -11.95
C LYS A 196 9.40 -8.64 -11.20
N VAL A 197 9.82 -8.92 -9.96
CA VAL A 197 10.57 -8.00 -9.10
C VAL A 197 11.60 -8.83 -8.34
N SER A 198 12.84 -8.36 -8.19
CA SER A 198 13.79 -9.04 -7.30
C SER A 198 13.45 -8.79 -5.83
N GLU A 199 13.75 -9.76 -4.97
CA GLU A 199 13.53 -9.64 -3.51
C GLU A 199 14.19 -8.37 -2.94
N GLU A 200 15.42 -8.09 -3.36
CA GLU A 200 16.17 -6.90 -2.94
C GLU A 200 15.47 -5.60 -3.37
N LYS A 201 14.96 -5.52 -4.61
CA LYS A 201 14.23 -4.33 -5.08
C LYS A 201 12.93 -4.15 -4.31
N TYR A 202 12.20 -5.23 -4.03
CA TYR A 202 10.94 -5.13 -3.28
C TYR A 202 11.18 -4.69 -1.84
N THR A 203 12.17 -5.28 -1.16
CA THR A 203 12.53 -4.91 0.22
C THR A 203 13.05 -3.47 0.31
N GLN A 204 13.79 -3.00 -0.70
CA GLN A 204 14.20 -1.59 -0.79
C GLN A 204 13.00 -0.66 -0.96
N ALA A 205 12.05 -1.01 -1.83
CA ALA A 205 10.82 -0.26 -2.02
C ALA A 205 9.97 -0.21 -0.74
N ASP A 206 9.80 -1.34 -0.04
CA ASP A 206 9.09 -1.41 1.25
C ASP A 206 9.73 -0.49 2.30
N ARG A 207 11.07 -0.58 2.45
CA ARG A 207 11.82 0.31 3.36
C ARG A 207 11.63 1.78 2.99
N ALA A 208 11.65 2.12 1.70
CA ALA A 208 11.47 3.50 1.25
C ALA A 208 10.09 4.06 1.64
N VAL A 209 9.03 3.26 1.53
CA VAL A 209 7.68 3.64 1.97
C VAL A 209 7.63 3.83 3.49
N ARG A 210 8.13 2.86 4.26
CA ARG A 210 8.17 2.91 5.73
C ARG A 210 8.94 4.11 6.25
N GLU A 211 10.13 4.38 5.70
CA GLU A 211 10.93 5.54 6.06
C GLU A 211 10.25 6.86 5.69
N SER A 212 9.49 6.90 4.59
CA SER A 212 8.75 8.09 4.18
C SER A 212 7.65 8.44 5.18
N PHE A 213 6.88 7.44 5.63
CA PHE A 213 5.86 7.64 6.65
C PHE A 213 6.44 7.90 8.04
N GLU A 214 7.55 7.26 8.41
CA GLU A 214 8.24 7.54 9.67
C GLU A 214 8.75 8.98 9.75
N ARG A 215 9.19 9.55 8.62
CA ARG A 215 9.55 10.98 8.52
C ARG A 215 8.36 11.91 8.76
N ILE A 216 7.16 11.53 8.31
CA ILE A 216 5.93 12.33 8.42
C ILE A 216 5.33 12.20 9.82
N ALA A 217 5.24 10.97 10.32
CA ALA A 217 4.59 10.61 11.57
C ALA A 217 5.58 9.85 12.46
N LYS A 218 6.51 10.59 13.08
CA LYS A 218 7.56 10.07 13.96
C LYS A 218 7.00 9.08 14.99
N GLY A 219 7.48 7.84 14.97
CA GLY A 219 7.10 6.74 15.86
C GLY A 219 5.81 6.01 15.49
N ASN A 220 5.14 6.42 14.41
CA ASN A 220 3.91 5.80 13.92
C ASN A 220 4.00 5.40 12.44
N GLY A 221 5.18 5.48 11.80
CA GLY A 221 5.35 5.18 10.39
C GLY A 221 4.87 3.77 10.03
N ASP A 222 5.32 2.77 10.79
CA ASP A 222 4.95 1.36 10.54
C ASP A 222 3.45 1.11 10.67
N LYS A 223 2.79 1.68 11.68
CA LYS A 223 1.34 1.52 11.86
C LYS A 223 0.54 2.14 10.71
N ILE A 224 1.01 3.28 10.20
CA ILE A 224 0.37 3.94 9.06
C ILE A 224 0.58 3.11 7.80
N VAL A 225 1.77 2.55 7.61
CA VAL A 225 2.06 1.65 6.48
C VAL A 225 1.23 0.37 6.56
N ASP A 226 1.10 -0.26 7.72
CA ASP A 226 0.27 -1.45 7.86
C ASP A 226 -1.21 -1.13 7.58
N SER A 227 -1.68 0.04 8.03
CA SER A 227 -3.03 0.54 7.70
C SER A 227 -3.16 0.80 6.19
N LEU A 228 -2.13 1.35 5.54
CA LEU A 228 -2.09 1.56 4.10
C LEU A 228 -2.18 0.23 3.36
N ILE A 229 -1.40 -0.77 3.78
CA ILE A 229 -1.43 -2.13 3.22
C ILE A 229 -2.84 -2.72 3.35
N LYS A 230 -3.49 -2.59 4.52
CA LYS A 230 -4.88 -3.01 4.70
C LYS A 230 -5.85 -2.29 3.78
N THR A 231 -5.69 -0.98 3.58
CA THR A 231 -6.54 -0.25 2.62
C THR A 231 -6.34 -0.76 1.20
N LEU A 232 -5.09 -1.02 0.79
CA LEU A 232 -4.81 -1.57 -0.53
C LEU A 232 -5.34 -3.00 -0.70
N ASP A 233 -5.23 -3.85 0.32
CA ASP A 233 -5.82 -5.19 0.35
C ASP A 233 -7.35 -5.13 0.18
N SER A 234 -8.01 -4.16 0.80
CA SER A 234 -9.46 -3.96 0.65
C SER A 234 -9.89 -3.48 -0.74
N LEU A 235 -9.00 -2.86 -1.50
CA LEU A 235 -9.26 -2.42 -2.87
C LEU A 235 -9.09 -3.56 -3.90
N GLY A 236 -8.43 -4.66 -3.53
CA GLY A 236 -8.36 -5.91 -4.29
C GLY A 236 -6.96 -6.38 -4.68
N GLU A 237 -6.90 -7.28 -5.68
CA GLU A 237 -5.65 -7.84 -6.19
C GLU A 237 -4.75 -6.76 -6.82
N GLY A 238 -3.43 -6.95 -6.78
CA GLY A 238 -2.47 -5.96 -7.28
C GLY A 238 -1.99 -4.94 -6.25
N SER A 239 -2.41 -5.04 -4.98
CA SER A 239 -1.94 -4.13 -3.92
C SER A 239 -0.41 -4.15 -3.75
N GLU A 240 0.21 -5.31 -3.94
CA GLU A 240 1.66 -5.52 -3.85
C GLU A 240 2.40 -4.74 -4.96
N LYS A 241 1.81 -4.67 -6.17
CA LYS A 241 2.34 -3.86 -7.29
C LYS A 241 2.20 -2.37 -7.02
N VAL A 242 1.04 -1.95 -6.51
CA VAL A 242 0.79 -0.56 -6.10
C VAL A 242 1.79 -0.12 -5.04
N PHE A 243 1.97 -0.95 -4.01
CA PHE A 243 2.88 -0.66 -2.90
C PHE A 243 4.33 -0.57 -3.37
N TYR A 244 4.78 -1.50 -4.22
CA TYR A 244 6.09 -1.42 -4.85
C TYR A 244 6.27 -0.11 -5.64
N GLN A 245 5.29 0.29 -6.45
CA GLN A 245 5.36 1.57 -7.17
C GLN A 245 5.47 2.78 -6.24
N LEU A 246 4.83 2.77 -5.07
CA LEU A 246 4.98 3.85 -4.09
C LEU A 246 6.42 3.91 -3.56
N GLY A 247 7.06 2.77 -3.34
CA GLY A 247 8.45 2.71 -2.88
C GLY A 247 9.46 3.15 -3.92
N VAL A 248 9.23 2.81 -5.20
CA VAL A 248 10.13 3.17 -6.31
C VAL A 248 9.88 4.60 -6.81
N ASN A 249 8.66 5.11 -6.72
CA ASN A 249 8.29 6.44 -7.20
C ASN A 249 8.04 7.40 -6.04
N PRO A 250 9.03 8.23 -5.66
CA PRO A 250 8.90 9.16 -4.53
C PRO A 250 7.83 10.23 -4.76
N ALA A 251 7.52 10.60 -6.02
CA ALA A 251 6.48 11.58 -6.31
C ALA A 251 5.08 11.04 -5.98
N LYS A 252 4.80 9.79 -6.37
CA LYS A 252 3.54 9.11 -5.99
C LYS A 252 3.41 8.97 -4.48
N MET A 253 4.51 8.64 -3.80
CA MET A 253 4.52 8.56 -2.34
C MET A 253 4.31 9.92 -1.67
N GLN A 254 4.91 11.00 -2.19
CA GLN A 254 4.64 12.36 -1.71
C GLN A 254 3.17 12.76 -1.88
N GLU A 255 2.52 12.36 -2.97
CA GLU A 255 1.09 12.61 -3.17
C GLU A 255 0.25 11.90 -2.10
N VAL A 256 0.52 10.62 -1.83
CA VAL A 256 -0.13 9.86 -0.74
C VAL A 256 0.08 10.53 0.61
N ALA A 257 1.31 10.95 0.91
CA ALA A 257 1.64 11.68 2.14
C ALA A 257 0.85 12.98 2.28
N ASN A 258 0.78 13.76 1.20
CA ASN A 258 0.05 15.04 1.19
C ASN A 258 -1.45 14.81 1.38
N LEU A 259 -2.02 13.80 0.74
CA LEU A 259 -3.43 13.44 0.93
C LEU A 259 -3.72 13.02 2.37
N PHE A 260 -2.82 12.23 2.98
CA PHE A 260 -2.95 11.85 4.39
C PHE A 260 -2.87 13.05 5.34
N ALA A 261 -2.02 14.03 5.05
CA ALA A 261 -1.89 15.24 5.84
C ALA A 261 -3.07 16.22 5.67
N THR A 262 -3.70 16.23 4.50
CA THR A 262 -4.78 17.17 4.16
C THR A 262 -6.18 16.64 4.45
N ASP A 263 -6.38 15.32 4.44
CA ASP A 263 -7.66 14.67 4.67
C ASP A 263 -7.60 13.70 5.87
N PRO A 264 -8.10 14.11 7.06
CA PRO A 264 -8.13 13.26 8.25
C PRO A 264 -8.99 12.00 8.10
N THR A 265 -9.91 11.97 7.12
CA THR A 265 -10.79 10.82 6.88
C THR A 265 -10.11 9.73 6.04
N GLY A 266 -9.02 10.07 5.34
CA GLY A 266 -8.28 9.17 4.46
C GLY A 266 -9.02 8.80 3.17
N LEU A 267 -10.22 9.34 2.90
CA LEU A 267 -11.01 9.02 1.72
C LEU A 267 -10.32 9.43 0.42
N SER A 268 -9.67 10.61 0.41
CA SER A 268 -8.91 11.09 -0.73
C SER A 268 -7.69 10.20 -1.03
N THR A 269 -6.99 9.75 0.01
CA THR A 269 -5.91 8.76 -0.10
C THR A 269 -6.43 7.47 -0.71
N VAL A 270 -7.53 6.90 -0.20
CA VAL A 270 -8.15 5.68 -0.76
C VAL A 270 -8.55 5.88 -2.23
N ALA A 271 -9.15 7.02 -2.58
CA ALA A 271 -9.52 7.31 -3.96
C ALA A 271 -8.30 7.40 -4.89
N TYR A 272 -7.20 7.99 -4.42
CA TYR A 272 -5.95 8.05 -5.18
C TYR A 272 -5.33 6.65 -5.36
N LEU A 273 -5.25 5.86 -4.28
CA LEU A 273 -4.76 4.49 -4.35
C LEU A 273 -5.61 3.61 -5.28
N GLY A 274 -6.93 3.79 -5.28
CA GLY A 274 -7.82 3.10 -6.22
C GLY A 274 -7.55 3.49 -7.68
N LYS A 275 -7.27 4.77 -7.98
CA LYS A 275 -6.83 5.18 -9.32
C LYS A 275 -5.50 4.56 -9.70
N LEU A 276 -4.55 4.51 -8.76
CA LEU A 276 -3.24 3.91 -8.98
C LEU A 276 -3.37 2.42 -9.27
N GLN A 277 -4.17 1.69 -8.49
CA GLN A 277 -4.47 0.28 -8.75
C GLN A 277 -5.13 0.05 -10.11
N ALA A 278 -6.10 0.88 -10.49
CA ALA A 278 -6.74 0.78 -11.80
C ALA A 278 -5.74 0.99 -12.95
N SER A 279 -4.78 1.90 -12.79
CA SER A 279 -3.73 2.13 -13.79
C SER A 279 -2.76 0.95 -13.94
N ILE A 280 -2.51 0.22 -12.85
CA ILE A 280 -1.62 -0.96 -12.82
C ILE A 280 -2.31 -2.19 -13.42
N GLN A 281 -3.60 -2.38 -13.12
CA GLN A 281 -4.38 -3.50 -13.64
C GLN A 281 -4.74 -3.32 -15.12
N SER A 282 -4.84 -2.08 -15.60
CA SER A 282 -5.16 -1.79 -16.99
C SER A 282 -3.95 -2.02 -17.89
N PRO A 283 -4.01 -2.87 -18.93
CA PRO A 283 -2.90 -3.04 -19.85
C PRO A 283 -2.67 -1.72 -20.59
N THR A 284 -1.61 -1.00 -20.21
CA THR A 284 -1.13 0.16 -20.93
C THR A 284 -0.56 -0.32 -22.25
N LYS A 285 -1.27 -0.02 -23.35
CA LYS A 285 -0.76 -0.29 -24.70
C LYS A 285 0.61 0.38 -24.82
N ARG A 286 1.67 -0.41 -25.00
CA ARG A 286 3.03 0.09 -25.23
C ARG A 286 2.96 1.11 -26.35
N LYS A 287 3.30 2.37 -26.06
CA LYS A 287 3.48 3.37 -27.11
C LYS A 287 4.71 2.90 -27.89
N SER A 288 4.53 2.48 -29.15
CA SER A 288 5.66 2.02 -29.93
C SER A 288 6.63 3.19 -30.10
N SER A 289 7.88 3.03 -29.67
CA SER A 289 8.98 3.93 -30.06
C SER A 289 9.40 3.72 -31.52
N ALA A 290 8.71 2.83 -32.24
CA ALA A 290 8.85 2.70 -33.68
C ALA A 290 8.57 4.07 -34.33
N PRO A 291 9.50 4.60 -35.14
CA PRO A 291 9.22 5.76 -35.97
C PRO A 291 7.90 5.51 -36.69
N ALA A 292 7.01 6.52 -36.70
CA ALA A 292 5.76 6.43 -37.43
C ALA A 292 6.07 5.88 -38.84
N PRO A 293 5.33 4.86 -39.31
CA PRO A 293 5.60 4.27 -40.62
C PRO A 293 5.70 5.42 -41.61
N SER A 294 6.82 5.46 -42.35
CA SER A 294 7.05 6.50 -43.36
C SER A 294 5.75 6.67 -44.13
N PRO A 295 5.21 7.90 -44.23
CA PRO A 295 3.96 8.12 -44.94
C PRO A 295 4.10 7.45 -46.28
N GLU A 296 3.21 6.51 -46.58
CA GLU A 296 3.30 5.65 -47.76
C GLU A 296 3.79 6.50 -48.93
N LEU A 297 5.02 6.23 -49.38
CA LEU A 297 5.46 6.68 -50.68
C LEU A 297 4.55 5.95 -51.65
N LYS A 298 3.39 6.56 -51.93
CA LYS A 298 2.53 6.20 -53.03
C LYS A 298 3.40 6.27 -54.27
N GLY A 299 3.90 5.10 -54.65
CA GLY A 299 4.47 4.90 -55.97
C GLY A 299 3.46 5.40 -56.99
N SER A 300 3.94 6.31 -57.84
CA SER A 300 3.29 6.79 -59.07
C SER A 300 2.10 7.74 -58.92
N GLY A 301 2.37 9.02 -59.24
CA GLY A 301 1.49 9.82 -60.07
C GLY A 301 0.36 10.59 -59.37
N SER A 302 0.68 11.77 -58.82
CA SER A 302 -0.11 13.00 -59.00
C SER A 302 0.21 14.01 -57.90
N THR A 303 1.30 14.76 -58.08
CA THR A 303 1.34 16.12 -57.55
C THR A 303 0.33 16.92 -58.34
N LYS A 304 -0.93 16.95 -57.87
CA LYS A 304 -1.95 17.85 -58.41
C LYS A 304 -1.50 19.28 -58.18
N THR A 305 -0.72 19.79 -59.12
CA THR A 305 -0.43 21.21 -59.24
C THR A 305 -1.76 21.94 -59.38
N PRO A 306 -1.96 23.08 -58.69
CA PRO A 306 -3.16 23.88 -58.84
C PRO A 306 -3.23 24.39 -60.29
N GLY A 307 -3.89 23.62 -61.16
CA GLY A 307 -3.97 23.86 -62.60
C GLY A 307 -4.02 22.61 -63.47
N GLU A 308 -3.59 21.45 -62.97
CA GLU A 308 -3.55 20.22 -63.79
C GLU A 308 -4.94 19.72 -64.20
N ALA A 309 -5.93 19.87 -63.30
CA ALA A 309 -7.32 19.52 -63.60
C ALA A 309 -7.92 20.41 -64.71
N LEU A 310 -7.60 21.70 -64.71
CA LEU A 310 -8.06 22.64 -65.74
C LEU A 310 -7.30 22.46 -67.04
N LEU A 311 -6.00 22.14 -67.00
CA LEU A 311 -5.22 21.78 -68.19
C LEU A 311 -5.76 20.48 -68.83
N LYS A 312 -6.18 19.50 -68.04
CA LYS A 312 -6.80 18.27 -68.55
C LYS A 312 -8.16 18.55 -69.19
N ARG A 313 -8.97 19.43 -68.60
CA ARG A 313 -10.23 19.90 -69.21
C ARG A 313 -9.99 20.65 -70.51
N TYR A 314 -8.97 21.52 -70.55
CA TYR A 314 -8.55 22.25 -71.74
C TYR A 314 -8.13 21.31 -72.87
N LYS A 315 -7.28 20.32 -72.59
CA LYS A 315 -6.87 19.30 -73.58
C LYS A 315 -8.04 18.44 -74.05
N LYS A 316 -8.98 18.10 -73.16
CA LYS A 316 -10.19 17.32 -73.49
C LYS A 316 -11.19 18.10 -74.36
N ALA A 317 -11.18 19.43 -74.30
CA ALA A 317 -12.03 20.27 -75.15
C ALA A 317 -11.62 20.23 -76.65
N GLY A 318 -10.42 19.74 -76.97
CA GLY A 318 -9.99 19.45 -78.35
C GLY A 318 -10.10 20.67 -79.29
N ASN A 319 -10.90 20.55 -80.34
CA ASN A 319 -11.08 21.61 -81.35
C ASN A 319 -12.20 22.60 -81.03
N ASN A 320 -12.86 22.48 -79.86
CA ASN A 320 -13.89 23.42 -79.45
C ASN A 320 -13.25 24.70 -78.87
N VAL A 321 -13.07 25.70 -79.73
CA VAL A 321 -12.42 26.97 -79.42
C VAL A 321 -13.10 27.71 -78.27
N GLN A 322 -14.43 27.72 -78.24
CA GLN A 322 -15.20 28.43 -77.21
C GLN A 322 -14.98 27.81 -75.83
N ALA A 323 -15.04 26.48 -75.73
CA ALA A 323 -14.79 25.75 -74.49
C ALA A 323 -13.35 25.96 -73.98
N ARG A 324 -12.37 26.05 -74.88
CA ARG A 324 -10.96 26.29 -74.51
C ARG A 324 -10.71 27.70 -73.97
N LEU A 325 -11.37 28.70 -74.55
CA LEU A 325 -11.31 30.08 -74.06
C LEU A 325 -11.96 30.23 -72.69
N ASP A 326 -13.10 29.57 -72.45
CA ASP A 326 -13.79 29.64 -71.16
C ASP A 326 -12.98 28.95 -70.05
N ILE A 327 -12.33 27.83 -70.34
CA ILE A 327 -11.42 27.15 -69.40
C ILE A 327 -10.15 27.97 -69.14
N LYS A 328 -9.57 28.63 -70.16
CA LYS A 328 -8.43 29.56 -69.97
C LYS A 328 -8.81 30.75 -69.08
N ARG A 329 -10.02 31.31 -69.23
CA ARG A 329 -10.53 32.39 -68.37
C ARG A 329 -10.75 31.93 -66.94
N GLU A 330 -11.29 30.74 -66.75
CA GLU A 330 -11.48 30.13 -65.42
C GLU A 330 -10.14 29.94 -64.71
N ALA A 331 -9.14 29.39 -65.40
CA ALA A 331 -7.79 29.21 -64.87
C ALA A 331 -7.11 30.54 -64.52
N LYS A 332 -7.26 31.57 -65.36
CA LYS A 332 -6.70 32.91 -65.09
C LYS A 332 -7.36 33.58 -63.87
N ARG A 333 -8.67 33.36 -63.65
CA ARG A 333 -9.37 33.85 -62.44
C ARG A 333 -8.86 33.18 -61.16
N GLN A 334 -8.36 31.95 -61.27
CA GLN A 334 -7.74 31.19 -60.17
C GLN A 334 -6.23 31.48 -60.01
N GLY A 335 -5.69 32.47 -60.73
CA GLY A 335 -4.28 32.85 -60.63
C GLY A 335 -3.30 31.88 -61.31
N ILE A 336 -3.79 30.98 -62.18
CA ILE A 336 -2.99 29.96 -62.85
C ILE A 336 -2.45 30.53 -64.18
N ASP A 337 -1.15 30.38 -64.43
CA ASP A 337 -0.55 30.80 -65.69
C ASP A 337 -0.97 29.86 -66.84
N THR A 338 -1.66 30.43 -67.82
CA THR A 338 -2.20 29.73 -69.00
C THR A 338 -1.42 30.01 -70.28
N ARG A 339 -0.32 30.78 -70.21
CA ARG A 339 0.51 31.13 -71.38
C ARG A 339 1.11 29.91 -72.07
N ASN A 340 1.42 28.86 -71.31
CA ASN A 340 2.00 27.61 -71.82
C ASN A 340 0.95 26.62 -72.33
N TRP A 341 -0.34 26.99 -72.36
CA TRP A 341 -1.41 26.13 -72.85
C TRP A 341 -1.60 26.42 -74.34
N SER A 342 -0.86 25.67 -75.18
CA SER A 342 -0.88 25.83 -76.64
C SER A 342 -2.30 25.70 -77.20
N ASP A 343 -2.60 26.46 -78.26
CA ASP A 343 -3.83 26.32 -79.05
C ASP A 343 -3.83 25.06 -79.92
#